data_AF-A0A1Q5SZN2-F1
#
_entry.id   AF-A0A1Q5SZN2-F1
#
_cell.length_a   1.000
_cell.length_b   1.000
_cell.length_c   1.000
_cell.angle_alpha   90.00
_cell.angle_beta   90.00
_cell.angle_gamma   90.00
#
_symmetry.space_group_name_H-M   'P 1'
#
loop_
_entity.id
_entity.type
_entity.pdbx_description
1 polymer ?
#
loop_
_entity_poly.entity_id
_entity_poly.type
_entity_poly.pdbx_seq_one_letter_code
_entity_poly.pdbx_strand_id
1 'polypeptide(L)'
;MSLSWLPWPTRRLHTAVQSKTTWGYVIYRTTYTPDSDVTFPRVVDLLNSYIKHGLYSESTSSQSNTSRQTNPAPYHEIWARHDPIIMDDALQFDGVSADAIQAHFKSWSRTQEKSGFSTDYRMCMILDERSLQGLKDFPPPGEDLDGEKRMHPIQYVTVIETQPDSDDEYDSFMGG
;
A
#
# COMPACT_ATOMS: atom_id res chain seq x y z
N MET A 1 24.79 5.37 9.30
CA MET A 1 24.53 4.31 10.31
C MET A 1 23.95 3.12 9.58
N SER A 2 24.44 1.90 9.83
CA SER A 2 23.92 0.70 9.14
C SER A 2 22.56 0.29 9.73
N LEU A 3 21.50 0.30 8.92
CA LEU A 3 20.15 -0.14 9.29
C LEU A 3 19.93 -1.63 9.00
N SER A 4 20.96 -2.45 9.22
CA SER A 4 20.91 -3.90 8.97
C SER A 4 19.93 -4.66 9.88
N TRP A 5 19.38 -4.01 10.90
CA TRP A 5 18.35 -4.55 11.79
C TRP A 5 16.92 -4.40 11.26
N LEU A 6 16.69 -3.53 10.26
CA LEU A 6 15.39 -3.44 9.59
C LEU A 6 15.19 -4.66 8.69
N PRO A 7 13.96 -5.21 8.62
CA PRO A 7 13.59 -6.15 7.57
C PRO A 7 13.96 -5.62 6.19
N TRP A 8 14.33 -6.52 5.27
CA TRP A 8 14.76 -6.12 3.92
C TRP A 8 13.76 -5.19 3.21
N PRO A 9 12.44 -5.46 3.22
CA PRO A 9 11.47 -4.57 2.57
C PRO A 9 11.49 -3.15 3.15
N THR A 10 11.50 -3.03 4.48
CA THR A 10 11.50 -1.75 5.20
C THR A 10 12.80 -0.99 5.03
N ARG A 11 13.94 -1.68 4.96
CA ARG A 11 15.24 -1.07 4.63
C ARG A 11 15.29 -0.54 3.20
N ARG A 12 14.73 -1.28 2.23
CA ARG A 12 14.62 -0.85 0.84
C ARG A 12 13.74 0.41 0.74
N LEU A 13 12.58 0.39 1.39
CA LEU A 13 11.68 1.54 1.43
C LEU A 13 12.33 2.76 2.13
N HIS A 14 13.03 2.55 3.25
CA HIS A 14 13.79 3.60 3.93
C HIS A 14 14.84 4.24 3.02
N THR A 15 15.58 3.43 2.28
CA THR A 15 16.59 3.92 1.32
C THR A 15 15.94 4.74 0.20
N ALA A 16 14.79 4.29 -0.31
CA ALA A 16 14.04 4.98 -1.36
C ALA A 16 13.51 6.35 -0.91
N VAL A 17 13.02 6.47 0.33
CA VAL A 17 12.55 7.77 0.86
C VAL A 17 13.70 8.74 1.17
N GLN A 18 14.92 8.26 1.39
CA GLN A 18 16.08 9.13 1.62
C GLN A 18 16.53 9.88 0.36
N SER A 19 16.30 9.34 -0.85
CA SER A 19 16.60 10.01 -2.12
C SER A 19 15.56 11.08 -2.52
N LYS A 20 14.71 11.49 -1.57
CA LYS A 20 13.62 12.47 -1.70
C LYS A 20 12.38 12.01 -2.47
N THR A 21 12.23 10.72 -2.73
CA THR A 21 11.02 10.16 -3.36
C THR A 21 9.89 10.01 -2.33
N THR A 22 8.64 10.24 -2.76
CA THR A 22 7.44 9.82 -2.02
C THR A 22 7.14 8.34 -2.28
N TRP A 23 6.31 7.73 -1.45
CA TRP A 23 5.86 6.34 -1.66
C TRP A 23 4.39 6.18 -1.27
N GLY A 24 3.74 5.19 -1.85
CA GLY A 24 2.35 4.90 -1.56
C GLY A 24 1.74 4.05 -2.68
N TYR A 25 0.54 3.56 -2.44
CA TYR A 25 -0.21 2.87 -3.49
C TYR A 25 -0.83 3.88 -4.46
N VAL A 26 -0.98 3.44 -5.71
CA VAL A 26 -1.89 4.10 -6.65
C VAL A 26 -3.28 3.54 -6.43
N ILE A 27 -4.25 4.40 -6.11
CA ILE A 27 -5.61 4.02 -5.75
C ILE A 27 -6.55 4.56 -6.82
N TYR A 28 -7.22 3.67 -7.55
CA TYR A 28 -8.24 4.00 -8.53
C TYR A 28 -9.61 4.02 -7.90
N ARG A 29 -10.34 5.11 -8.14
CA ARG A 29 -11.77 5.19 -7.87
C ARG A 29 -12.54 4.85 -9.14
N THR A 30 -13.42 3.84 -9.07
CA THR A 30 -14.22 3.39 -10.22
C THR A 30 -15.74 3.49 -10.03
N THR A 31 -16.18 4.07 -8.91
CA THR A 31 -17.60 4.33 -8.63
C THR A 31 -17.80 5.76 -8.14
N TYR A 32 -18.80 6.45 -8.70
CA TYR A 32 -19.05 7.88 -8.48
C TYR A 32 -20.52 8.14 -8.12
N THR A 33 -21.04 7.37 -7.16
CA THR A 33 -22.38 7.57 -6.61
C THR A 33 -22.34 8.56 -5.44
N PRO A 34 -23.48 9.19 -5.08
CA PRO A 34 -23.53 10.08 -3.90
C PRO A 34 -23.11 9.40 -2.59
N ASP A 35 -23.32 8.09 -2.45
CA ASP A 35 -22.87 7.32 -1.29
C ASP A 35 -21.36 7.05 -1.35
N SER A 36 -20.83 6.75 -2.54
CA SER A 36 -19.40 6.53 -2.72
C SER A 36 -18.59 7.82 -2.53
N ASP A 37 -19.13 9.00 -2.86
CA ASP A 37 -18.49 10.30 -2.61
C ASP A 37 -18.19 10.52 -1.11
N VAL A 38 -19.09 10.05 -0.24
CA VAL A 38 -18.93 10.16 1.22
C VAL A 38 -18.02 9.06 1.76
N THR A 39 -18.13 7.86 1.19
CA THR A 39 -17.48 6.64 1.69
C THR A 39 -16.02 6.51 1.25
N PHE A 40 -15.71 6.89 0.00
CA PHE A 40 -14.39 6.78 -0.59
C PHE A 40 -13.27 7.39 0.27
N PRO A 41 -13.32 8.68 0.70
CA PRO A 41 -12.24 9.25 1.51
C PRO A 41 -12.05 8.51 2.84
N ARG A 42 -13.14 8.02 3.46
CA ARG A 42 -13.06 7.26 4.72
C ARG A 42 -12.36 5.92 4.52
N VAL A 43 -12.64 5.24 3.41
CA VAL A 43 -11.98 3.97 3.07
C VAL A 43 -10.50 4.18 2.74
N VAL A 44 -10.14 5.27 2.07
CA VAL A 44 -8.73 5.63 1.84
C VAL A 44 -8.01 5.87 3.18
N ASP A 45 -8.61 6.62 4.10
CA ASP A 45 -8.06 6.84 5.45
C ASP A 45 -7.90 5.54 6.25
N LEU A 46 -8.88 4.64 6.12
CA LEU A 46 -8.84 3.31 6.73
C LEU A 46 -7.66 2.48 6.18
N LEU A 47 -7.50 2.41 4.86
CA LEU A 47 -6.39 1.70 4.23
C LEU A 47 -5.03 2.27 4.68
N ASN A 48 -4.90 3.59 4.70
CA ASN A 48 -3.71 4.27 5.20
C ASN A 48 -3.42 3.93 6.66
N SER A 49 -4.45 3.80 7.48
CA SER A 49 -4.31 3.38 8.88
C SER A 49 -3.79 1.94 8.99
N TYR A 50 -4.27 1.02 8.15
CA TYR A 50 -3.76 -0.35 8.09
C TYR A 50 -2.32 -0.44 7.58
N ILE A 51 -1.97 0.32 6.55
CA ILE A 51 -0.59 0.41 6.03
C ILE A 51 0.34 0.93 7.13
N LYS A 52 -0.07 1.99 7.83
CA LYS A 52 0.66 2.52 8.98
C LYS A 52 0.79 1.46 10.07
N HIS A 53 -0.29 0.81 10.46
CA HIS A 53 -0.23 -0.23 11.49
C HIS A 53 0.73 -1.37 11.09
N GLY A 54 0.68 -1.85 9.84
CA GLY A 54 1.61 -2.84 9.30
C GLY A 54 3.07 -2.39 9.45
N LEU A 55 3.38 -1.18 8.97
CA LEU A 55 4.72 -0.59 9.05
C LEU A 55 5.25 -0.51 10.50
N TYR A 56 4.41 -0.10 11.45
CA TYR A 56 4.84 0.05 12.85
C TYR A 56 4.77 -1.26 13.65
N SER A 57 3.95 -2.25 13.24
CA SER A 57 3.89 -3.55 13.90
C SER A 57 5.23 -4.30 13.83
N GLU A 58 5.98 -4.14 12.72
CA GLU A 58 7.35 -4.64 12.58
C GLU A 58 8.31 -4.06 13.63
N SER A 59 8.11 -2.81 14.04
CA SER A 59 8.95 -2.17 15.06
C SER A 59 8.75 -2.80 16.45
N THR A 60 7.54 -3.31 16.72
CA THR A 60 7.15 -3.89 18.02
C THR A 60 7.45 -5.38 18.13
N SER A 61 7.36 -6.15 17.04
CA SER A 61 7.63 -7.60 17.04
C SER A 61 9.12 -7.92 17.25
N SER A 62 10.02 -7.08 16.71
CA SER A 62 11.48 -7.16 16.97
C SER A 62 11.88 -6.90 18.43
N GLN A 63 11.01 -6.27 19.23
CA GLN A 63 11.28 -5.92 20.63
C GLN A 63 11.15 -7.11 21.59
N SER A 64 10.48 -8.19 21.18
CA SER A 64 10.24 -9.36 22.04
C SER A 64 11.47 -10.27 22.24
N ASN A 65 12.48 -10.21 21.36
CA ASN A 65 13.60 -11.16 21.37
C ASN A 65 14.97 -10.55 21.67
N THR A 66 15.12 -9.23 21.69
CA THR A 66 16.36 -8.59 22.16
C THR A 66 16.04 -7.24 22.81
N SER A 67 16.69 -6.92 23.92
CA SER A 67 16.61 -5.65 24.67
C SER A 67 17.10 -4.41 23.90
N ARG A 68 17.11 -4.45 22.56
CA ARG A 68 17.45 -3.31 21.72
C ARG A 68 16.21 -2.44 21.62
N GLN A 69 16.28 -1.25 22.21
CA GLN A 69 15.41 -0.14 21.85
C GLN A 69 15.55 0.08 20.34
N THR A 70 14.62 -0.50 19.58
CA THR A 70 14.46 -0.23 18.16
C THR A 70 14.14 1.25 18.02
N ASN A 71 15.07 2.03 17.48
CA ASN A 71 14.84 3.45 17.22
C ASN A 71 13.66 3.57 16.22
N PRO A 72 12.54 4.23 16.56
CA PRO A 72 11.39 4.36 15.66
C PRO A 72 11.64 5.37 14.53
N ALA A 73 12.72 6.15 14.57
CA ALA A 73 13.01 7.19 13.60
C ALA A 73 12.94 6.74 12.13
N PRO A 74 13.47 5.58 11.71
CA PRO A 74 13.34 5.13 10.32
C PRO A 74 11.89 4.92 9.89
N TYR A 75 11.03 4.40 10.77
CA TYR A 75 9.61 4.21 10.49
C TYR A 75 8.87 5.55 10.40
N HIS A 76 9.22 6.52 11.24
CA HIS A 76 8.71 7.89 11.13
C HIS A 76 9.15 8.56 9.84
N GLU A 77 10.42 8.43 9.45
CA GLU A 77 10.96 8.97 8.20
C GLU A 77 10.30 8.36 6.96
N ILE A 78 10.08 7.04 6.96
CA ILE A 78 9.29 6.34 5.93
C ILE A 78 7.88 6.93 5.89
N TRP A 79 7.15 6.88 7.01
CA TRP A 79 5.75 7.33 7.04
C TRP A 79 5.58 8.81 6.67
N ALA A 80 6.54 9.67 7.03
CA ALA A 80 6.52 11.09 6.69
C ALA A 80 6.53 11.36 5.17
N ARG A 81 6.91 10.37 4.36
CA ARG A 81 6.90 10.43 2.88
C ARG A 81 5.79 9.60 2.23
N HIS A 82 4.87 9.07 3.04
CA HIS A 82 3.73 8.34 2.52
C HIS A 82 2.75 9.30 1.86
N ASP A 83 2.59 9.16 0.54
CA ASP A 83 1.77 10.00 -0.33
C ASP A 83 1.15 9.11 -1.42
N PRO A 84 -0.03 8.51 -1.15
CA PRO A 84 -0.70 7.66 -2.11
C PRO A 84 -1.24 8.50 -3.28
N ILE A 85 -1.16 7.96 -4.50
CA ILE A 85 -1.68 8.64 -5.69
C ILE A 85 -3.14 8.24 -5.87
N ILE A 86 -4.03 9.21 -5.82
CA ILE A 86 -5.47 8.99 -6.04
C ILE A 86 -5.81 9.30 -7.50
N MET A 87 -6.28 8.27 -8.23
CA MET A 87 -6.81 8.38 -9.58
C MET A 87 -8.33 8.56 -9.50
N ASP A 88 -8.76 9.82 -9.37
CA ASP A 88 -10.15 10.25 -9.18
C ASP A 88 -10.59 11.12 -10.36
N ASP A 89 -11.04 10.48 -11.43
CA ASP A 89 -11.58 11.12 -12.63
C ASP A 89 -12.78 10.31 -13.13
N ALA A 90 -13.99 10.78 -12.83
CA ALA A 90 -15.24 10.13 -13.19
C ALA A 90 -15.38 9.95 -14.71
N LEU A 91 -14.87 10.89 -15.52
CA LEU A 91 -14.98 10.80 -16.97
C LEU A 91 -14.12 9.68 -17.55
N GLN A 92 -13.05 9.30 -16.84
CA GLN A 92 -12.11 8.27 -17.28
C GLN A 92 -12.33 6.92 -16.61
N PHE A 93 -12.82 6.89 -15.37
CA PHE A 93 -12.79 5.69 -14.53
C PHE A 93 -14.15 5.21 -14.03
N ASP A 94 -15.24 5.97 -14.20
CA ASP A 94 -16.57 5.53 -13.74
C ASP A 94 -17.03 4.26 -14.47
N GLY A 95 -17.33 3.21 -13.68
CA GLY A 95 -17.77 1.91 -14.19
C GLY A 95 -16.74 1.13 -15.00
N VAL A 96 -15.47 1.56 -15.01
CA VAL A 96 -14.41 0.92 -15.79
C VAL A 96 -14.01 -0.44 -15.19
N SER A 97 -13.78 -1.43 -16.05
CA SER A 97 -13.37 -2.78 -15.63
C SER A 97 -11.93 -2.83 -15.11
N ALA A 98 -11.64 -3.81 -14.26
CA ALA A 98 -10.29 -4.03 -13.74
C ALA A 98 -9.23 -4.22 -14.85
N ASP A 99 -9.58 -4.89 -15.95
CA ASP A 99 -8.67 -5.08 -17.10
C ASP A 99 -8.30 -3.75 -17.78
N ALA A 100 -9.27 -2.85 -17.92
CA ALA A 100 -9.03 -1.53 -18.49
C ALA A 100 -8.20 -0.64 -17.54
N ILE A 101 -8.46 -0.72 -16.22
CA ILE A 101 -7.59 -0.08 -15.22
C ILE A 101 -6.19 -0.66 -15.25
N GLN A 102 -6.01 -1.98 -15.41
CA GLN A 102 -4.70 -2.60 -15.53
C GLN A 102 -3.95 -2.06 -16.76
N ALA A 103 -4.62 -1.98 -17.92
CA ALA A 103 -4.03 -1.44 -19.14
C ALA A 103 -3.64 0.04 -18.96
N HIS A 104 -4.52 0.85 -18.37
CA HIS A 104 -4.24 2.24 -18.07
C HIS A 104 -3.05 2.39 -17.11
N PHE A 105 -3.05 1.65 -16.00
CA PHE A 105 -1.99 1.70 -15.00
C PHE A 105 -0.62 1.32 -15.58
N LYS A 106 -0.56 0.28 -16.43
CA LYS A 106 0.66 -0.11 -17.16
C LYS A 106 1.17 1.00 -18.10
N SER A 107 0.27 1.74 -18.75
CA SER A 107 0.64 2.86 -19.62
C SER A 107 1.12 4.07 -18.81
N TRP A 108 0.38 4.41 -17.76
CA TRP A 108 0.70 5.50 -16.86
C TRP A 108 2.05 5.29 -16.16
N SER A 109 2.33 4.09 -15.62
CA SER A 109 3.58 3.79 -14.92
C SER A 109 4.81 3.93 -15.83
N ARG A 110 4.72 3.47 -17.08
CA ARG A 110 5.74 3.68 -18.12
C ARG A 110 5.96 5.15 -18.46
N THR A 111 4.93 5.98 -18.33
CA THR A 111 5.05 7.43 -18.57
C THR A 111 5.79 8.09 -17.42
N GLN A 112 5.48 7.72 -16.18
CA GLN A 112 6.21 8.21 -14.99
C GLN A 112 7.69 7.84 -15.02
N GLU A 113 8.03 6.63 -15.46
CA GLU A 113 9.41 6.17 -15.66
C GLU A 113 10.20 7.10 -16.60
N LYS A 114 9.59 7.43 -17.75
CA LYS A 114 10.21 8.33 -18.74
C LYS A 114 10.36 9.75 -18.22
N SER A 115 9.51 10.17 -17.29
CA SER A 115 9.59 11.46 -16.61
C SER A 115 10.62 11.49 -15.48
N GLY A 116 11.35 10.39 -15.23
CA GLY A 116 12.42 10.32 -14.23
C GLY A 116 11.92 10.08 -12.81
N PHE A 117 10.65 9.71 -12.62
CA PHE A 117 10.17 9.19 -11.34
C PHE A 117 10.58 7.73 -11.20
N SER A 118 11.14 7.38 -10.03
CA SER A 118 11.47 5.99 -9.68
C SER A 118 10.22 5.12 -9.83
N THR A 119 10.29 4.04 -10.60
CA THR A 119 9.19 3.12 -10.94
C THR A 119 8.80 2.18 -9.80
N ASP A 120 8.74 2.69 -8.57
CA ASP A 120 8.38 1.88 -7.41
C ASP A 120 6.87 1.57 -7.35
N TYR A 121 6.06 2.12 -8.25
CA TYR A 121 4.65 1.79 -8.41
C TYR A 121 4.45 0.45 -9.12
N ARG A 122 4.65 -0.64 -8.40
CA ARG A 122 4.42 -2.02 -8.90
C ARG A 122 2.96 -2.43 -8.87
N MET A 123 2.20 -1.87 -7.94
CA MET A 123 0.83 -2.26 -7.62
C MET A 123 -0.12 -1.06 -7.63
N CYS A 124 -1.36 -1.28 -8.06
CA CYS A 124 -2.46 -0.36 -7.81
C CYS A 124 -3.64 -1.07 -7.12
N MET A 125 -4.40 -0.31 -6.34
CA MET A 125 -5.64 -0.75 -5.71
C MET A 125 -6.82 -0.19 -6.50
N ILE A 126 -7.87 -0.97 -6.68
CA ILE A 126 -9.15 -0.50 -7.22
C ILE A 126 -10.18 -0.48 -6.11
N LEU A 127 -10.79 0.67 -5.90
CA LEU A 127 -11.92 0.87 -5.02
C LEU A 127 -13.18 1.02 -5.88
N ASP A 128 -13.81 -0.13 -6.12
CA ASP A 128 -15.14 -0.23 -6.72
C ASP A 128 -16.25 -0.17 -5.65
N GLU A 129 -17.50 -0.17 -6.08
CA GLU A 129 -18.66 -0.11 -5.18
C GLU A 129 -18.63 -1.23 -4.14
N ARG A 130 -18.24 -2.45 -4.55
CA ARG A 130 -18.15 -3.59 -3.65
C ARG A 130 -17.10 -3.38 -2.56
N SER A 131 -15.93 -2.87 -2.94
CA SER A 131 -14.83 -2.58 -2.02
C SER A 131 -15.24 -1.51 -1.01
N LEU A 132 -15.91 -0.44 -1.47
CA LEU A 132 -16.37 0.63 -0.59
C LEU A 132 -17.44 0.14 0.40
N GLN A 133 -18.46 -0.58 -0.08
CA GLN A 133 -19.50 -1.12 0.78
C GLN A 133 -18.96 -2.14 1.79
N GLY A 134 -17.95 -2.92 1.40
CA GLY A 134 -17.32 -3.88 2.29
C GLY A 134 -16.47 -3.22 3.39
N LEU A 135 -15.80 -2.13 3.07
CA LEU A 135 -14.84 -1.47 3.97
C LEU A 135 -15.44 -0.34 4.81
N LYS A 136 -16.62 0.19 4.46
CA LYS A 136 -17.22 1.35 5.16
C LYS A 136 -17.41 1.16 6.67
N ASP A 137 -17.69 -0.07 7.09
CA ASP A 137 -17.96 -0.44 8.49
C ASP A 137 -16.82 -1.26 9.11
N PHE A 138 -15.68 -1.35 8.41
CA PHE A 138 -14.53 -2.12 8.88
C PHE A 138 -13.77 -1.31 9.95
N PRO A 139 -13.42 -1.92 11.10
CA PRO A 139 -12.79 -1.19 12.18
C PRO A 139 -11.38 -0.73 11.79
N PRO A 140 -10.86 0.35 12.37
CA PRO A 140 -9.45 0.70 12.24
C PRO A 140 -8.56 -0.29 13.01
N PRO A 141 -7.27 -0.39 12.66
CA PRO A 141 -6.38 -1.36 13.28
C PRO A 141 -6.20 -1.10 14.78
N GLY A 142 -6.34 -2.15 15.59
CA GLY A 142 -6.17 -2.09 17.05
C GLY A 142 -7.45 -1.80 17.84
N GLU A 143 -8.59 -1.58 17.19
CA GLU A 143 -9.89 -1.40 17.84
C GLU A 143 -10.68 -2.72 18.07
N ASP A 144 -10.03 -3.88 17.93
CA ASP A 144 -10.56 -5.18 18.40
C ASP A 144 -10.57 -5.20 19.95
N LEU A 145 -11.42 -4.38 20.57
CA LEU A 145 -11.44 -4.08 22.01
C LEU A 145 -12.24 -5.06 22.86
N ASP A 146 -12.85 -6.08 22.27
CA ASP A 146 -13.46 -7.19 23.00
C ASP A 146 -12.70 -8.47 22.65
N GLY A 147 -12.23 -9.22 23.64
CA GLY A 147 -11.42 -10.44 23.48
C GLY A 147 -12.08 -11.59 22.67
N GLU A 148 -13.22 -11.35 22.02
CA GLU A 148 -13.69 -12.13 20.89
C GLU A 148 -13.11 -11.52 19.62
N LYS A 149 -12.16 -12.20 18.98
CA LYS A 149 -11.84 -11.96 17.56
C LYS A 149 -13.15 -12.04 16.78
N ARG A 150 -13.82 -10.90 16.57
CA ARG A 150 -14.91 -10.83 15.62
C ARG A 150 -14.29 -11.26 14.31
N MET A 151 -14.69 -12.42 13.81
CA MET A 151 -14.37 -12.82 12.45
C MET A 151 -15.10 -11.83 11.55
N HIS A 152 -14.48 -10.68 11.32
CA HIS A 152 -14.93 -9.76 10.30
C HIS A 152 -14.94 -10.54 8.99
N PRO A 153 -16.04 -10.48 8.22
CA PRO A 153 -16.05 -11.10 6.90
C PRO A 153 -14.84 -10.57 6.13
N ILE A 154 -14.10 -11.50 5.51
CA ILE A 154 -12.91 -11.14 4.74
C ILE A 154 -13.35 -10.19 3.64
N GLN A 155 -12.86 -8.95 3.70
CA GLN A 155 -13.08 -7.96 2.66
C GLN A 155 -11.91 -7.99 1.69
N TYR A 156 -12.22 -7.84 0.40
CA TYR A 156 -11.23 -7.92 -0.66
C TYR A 156 -11.17 -6.58 -1.37
N VAL A 157 -9.96 -6.05 -1.51
CA VAL A 157 -9.64 -4.95 -2.43
C VAL A 157 -8.94 -5.57 -3.63
N THR A 158 -9.36 -5.18 -4.84
CA THR A 158 -8.69 -5.65 -6.05
C THR A 158 -7.33 -4.95 -6.15
N VAL A 159 -6.26 -5.75 -6.18
CA VAL A 159 -4.89 -5.26 -6.38
C VAL A 159 -4.39 -5.76 -7.71
N ILE A 160 -3.89 -4.85 -8.55
CA ILE A 160 -3.30 -5.16 -9.85
C ILE A 160 -1.79 -4.95 -9.76
N GLU A 161 -1.05 -5.99 -10.12
CA GLU A 161 0.39 -5.93 -10.29
C GLU A 161 0.77 -5.77 -11.77
N THR A 162 1.80 -4.96 -12.04
CA THR A 162 2.23 -4.63 -13.41
C THR A 162 3.36 -5.50 -13.94
N GLN A 163 4.11 -6.15 -13.06
CA GLN A 163 5.14 -7.13 -13.39
C GLN A 163 5.04 -8.28 -12.39
N PRO A 164 4.93 -9.56 -12.80
CA PRO A 164 5.30 -10.63 -11.88
C PRO A 164 6.73 -10.36 -11.42
N ASP A 165 7.01 -10.51 -10.12
CA ASP A 165 8.39 -10.54 -9.66
C ASP A 165 9.14 -11.51 -10.58
N SER A 166 10.16 -11.01 -11.26
CA SER A 166 11.07 -11.89 -11.98
C SER A 166 11.74 -12.74 -10.90
N ASP A 167 11.27 -13.99 -10.74
CA ASP A 167 11.85 -15.00 -9.84
C ASP A 167 13.36 -15.23 -10.11
N ASP A 168 13.89 -14.64 -11.17
CA ASP A 168 15.28 -14.55 -11.60
C ASP A 168 16.26 -14.07 -10.50
N GLU A 169 15.81 -13.34 -9.48
CA GLU A 169 16.69 -12.94 -8.35
C GLU A 169 16.93 -14.11 -7.35
N TYR A 170 16.06 -15.13 -7.33
CA TYR A 170 16.26 -16.34 -6.53
C TYR A 170 17.09 -17.43 -7.24
N ASP A 171 17.11 -17.43 -8.57
CA ASP A 171 17.88 -18.41 -9.35
C ASP A 171 19.41 -18.20 -9.29
N SER A 172 19.86 -17.03 -8.83
CA SER A 172 21.29 -16.74 -8.65
C SER A 172 21.89 -17.33 -7.36
N PHE A 173 21.09 -18.00 -6.51
CA PHE A 173 21.56 -18.54 -5.23
C PHE A 173 21.81 -20.06 -5.22
N MET A 174 21.53 -20.77 -6.32
CA MET A 174 21.78 -22.22 -6.44
C MET A 174 22.66 -22.52 -7.65
N GLY A 175 23.88 -21.98 -7.64
CA GLY A 175 24.91 -22.23 -8.64
C GLY A 175 26.30 -22.13 -8.05
N GLY A 176 26.71 -23.16 -7.31
CA GLY A 176 28.06 -23.34 -6.76
C GLY A 176 28.30 -24.80 -6.40
#